data_AF-A0A3D2N4F1-F1
#
_entry.id   AF-A0A3D2N4F1-F1
#
_cell.length_a   1.000
_cell.length_b   1.000
_cell.length_c   1.000
_cell.angle_alpha   90.00
_cell.angle_beta   90.00
_cell.angle_gamma   90.00
#
_symmetry.space_group_name_H-M   'P 1'
#
loop_
_entity.id
_entity.type
_entity.pdbx_description
1 polymer ?
#
loop_
_entity_poly.entity_id
_entity_poly.type
_entity_poly.pdbx_seq_one_letter_code
_entity_poly.pdbx_strand_id
1 'polypeptide(L)'
;MLFEQESHYKVVESKSLGLFQHNPYSWIVQEDHFAWAKDVYQSRKFMDKTINDWILSLREDQIRVFVETLFSVLEAADADDLVKLGEDKKKSMLAMVDAVKDIDETTKRGIRETLGILFEIAGDHALKEVERRVKKLEEGIKGKEQEEMAEEREALIMEGERERMEAGGGEEMQPKETEAVMEPVVTEPEIAEPEVTEPEVTEPEETRPAGKKPGGQSAGRKKRMRFSSVALALSFLVPFTLMIAIFIGNGIYPFGKRSFLFSDMYHQYMPFFQEFMRMIKAGEGISYSWNVGIGSNFLALYVYYLASPFNWLAFLFPADHLMEFMSYAVVVKIGLAGLTAFLYLRSREAIENTGLRDYGALAASLLYAMSGFVAAYNWNVMWMDCVVLLPLILMGLERLVRKGKMGLYVAALAFCILTNFYISIMVCLFLVLYFIYLFLAEKRSFSMIWKFAFGSLLAGGLAAVLLVPEVKALMATDFGDMDFPKKWESYFSILDVLARHSAAITTERALEHWPNI
;
A
#
# COMPACT_ATOMS: atom_id res chain seq x y z
N MET A 1 -0.37 8.58 -15.50
CA MET A 1 -1.80 8.95 -15.67
C MET A 1 -1.97 10.45 -15.46
N LEU A 2 -3.19 11.01 -15.66
CA LEU A 2 -3.55 12.32 -15.08
C LEU A 2 -3.15 12.31 -13.60
N PHE A 3 -2.45 13.34 -13.11
CA PHE A 3 -1.98 13.47 -11.71
C PHE A 3 -0.80 12.59 -11.27
N GLU A 4 -0.12 11.90 -12.20
CA GLU A 4 1.02 11.05 -11.85
C GLU A 4 2.30 11.63 -12.48
N GLN A 5 3.18 12.20 -11.66
CA GLN A 5 4.40 12.86 -12.15
C GLN A 5 5.54 11.87 -12.43
N GLU A 6 5.59 10.70 -11.80
CA GLU A 6 6.71 9.76 -11.93
C GLU A 6 6.32 8.29 -11.69
N SER A 7 5.69 7.64 -12.66
CA SER A 7 5.68 6.18 -12.68
C SER A 7 6.20 5.68 -14.03
N HIS A 8 7.09 4.68 -13.98
CA HIS A 8 7.47 3.90 -15.16
C HIS A 8 6.26 3.04 -15.57
N TYR A 9 5.21 3.67 -16.08
CA TYR A 9 4.03 2.97 -16.58
C TYR A 9 4.26 2.51 -18.01
N LYS A 10 3.81 1.29 -18.31
CA LYS A 10 3.71 0.80 -19.69
C LYS A 10 2.28 0.96 -20.16
N VAL A 11 2.11 1.47 -21.37
CA VAL A 11 0.81 1.76 -21.96
C VAL A 11 0.42 0.58 -22.84
N VAL A 12 -0.81 0.10 -22.71
CA VAL A 12 -1.34 -0.99 -23.54
C VAL A 12 -2.05 -0.39 -24.75
N GLU A 13 -1.81 -0.94 -25.94
CA GLU A 13 -2.56 -0.55 -27.14
C GLU A 13 -4.01 -1.02 -27.05
N SER A 14 -4.94 -0.19 -27.52
CA SER A 14 -6.38 -0.49 -27.56
C SER A 14 -6.91 -0.34 -28.98
N LYS A 15 -7.89 -1.18 -29.34
CA LYS A 15 -8.66 -1.08 -30.59
C LYS A 15 -9.71 0.02 -30.56
N SER A 16 -9.96 0.63 -29.40
CA SER A 16 -10.97 1.66 -29.19
C SER A 16 -10.34 3.06 -29.14
N LEU A 17 -11.17 4.09 -29.18
CA LEU A 17 -10.74 5.49 -29.16
C LEU A 17 -11.32 6.23 -27.94
N GLY A 18 -10.60 7.25 -27.47
CA GLY A 18 -11.04 8.10 -26.35
C GLY A 18 -11.16 7.33 -25.03
N LEU A 19 -12.19 7.63 -24.24
CA LEU A 19 -12.44 7.02 -22.93
C LEU A 19 -12.70 5.50 -23.01
N PHE A 20 -13.18 5.01 -24.15
CA PHE A 20 -13.43 3.58 -24.36
C PHE A 20 -12.14 2.74 -24.39
N GLN A 21 -10.96 3.37 -24.51
CA GLN A 21 -9.67 2.71 -24.35
C GLN A 21 -9.46 2.18 -22.93
N HIS A 22 -10.20 2.67 -21.92
CA HIS A 22 -10.13 2.15 -20.55
C HIS A 22 -10.91 0.84 -20.35
N ASN A 23 -11.65 0.38 -21.36
CA ASN A 23 -12.27 -0.93 -21.33
C ASN A 23 -11.20 -2.02 -21.59
N PRO A 24 -10.89 -2.92 -20.63
CA PRO A 24 -9.87 -3.95 -20.81
C PRO A 24 -10.15 -4.89 -21.99
N TYR A 25 -11.42 -5.09 -22.36
CA TYR A 25 -11.80 -5.91 -23.53
C TYR A 25 -11.40 -5.28 -24.88
N SER A 26 -11.07 -3.99 -24.88
CA SER A 26 -10.55 -3.31 -26.07
C SER A 26 -9.04 -3.42 -26.23
N TRP A 27 -8.33 -3.91 -25.21
CA TRP A 27 -6.87 -3.97 -25.18
C TRP A 27 -6.34 -5.07 -26.10
N ILE A 28 -5.24 -4.76 -26.79
CA ILE A 28 -4.61 -5.66 -27.73
C ILE A 28 -3.69 -6.59 -26.97
N VAL A 29 -3.91 -7.89 -27.14
CA VAL A 29 -3.07 -8.97 -26.61
C VAL A 29 -2.36 -9.63 -27.78
N GLN A 30 -1.05 -9.80 -27.68
CA GLN A 30 -0.22 -10.55 -28.62
C GLN A 30 0.30 -11.80 -27.91
N GLU A 31 -0.14 -12.98 -28.39
CA GLU A 31 0.25 -14.31 -27.88
C GLU A 31 0.06 -14.47 -26.36
N ASP A 32 1.07 -14.10 -25.57
CA ASP A 32 1.13 -14.23 -24.10
C ASP A 32 1.23 -12.89 -23.33
N HIS A 33 1.25 -11.74 -24.01
CA HIS A 33 1.39 -10.43 -23.37
C HIS A 33 0.53 -9.33 -24.00
N PHE A 34 0.38 -8.20 -23.31
CA PHE A 34 -0.26 -7.01 -23.88
C PHE A 34 0.63 -6.36 -24.93
N ALA A 35 0.05 -5.94 -26.05
CA ALA A 35 0.75 -5.11 -27.01
C ALA A 35 1.04 -3.75 -26.36
N TRP A 36 2.32 -3.46 -26.14
CA TRP A 36 2.74 -2.22 -25.49
C TRP A 36 2.84 -1.09 -26.53
N ALA A 37 2.17 0.02 -26.25
CA ALA A 37 2.32 1.22 -27.06
C ALA A 37 3.75 1.75 -26.89
N LYS A 38 4.40 2.10 -28.02
CA LYS A 38 5.77 2.63 -28.04
C LYS A 38 5.91 3.92 -27.25
N ASP A 39 4.87 4.76 -27.27
CA ASP A 39 4.81 5.99 -26.50
C ASP A 39 3.35 6.47 -26.38
N VAL A 40 3.09 7.37 -25.43
CA VAL A 40 1.82 8.12 -25.38
C VAL A 40 1.86 9.26 -26.40
N TYR A 41 0.72 9.61 -26.98
CA TYR A 41 0.57 10.78 -27.84
C TYR A 41 1.16 12.05 -27.20
N GLN A 42 1.90 12.84 -27.97
CA GLN A 42 2.50 14.09 -27.48
C GLN A 42 1.45 15.08 -26.95
N SER A 43 0.27 15.12 -27.56
CA SER A 43 -0.88 15.89 -27.07
C SER A 43 -1.33 15.47 -25.67
N ARG A 44 -1.20 14.19 -25.33
CA ARG A 44 -1.52 13.68 -23.99
C ARG A 44 -0.48 14.08 -22.97
N LYS A 45 0.81 13.96 -23.28
CA LYS A 45 1.90 14.43 -22.41
C LYS A 45 1.77 15.92 -22.11
N PHE A 46 1.45 16.71 -23.15
CA PHE A 46 1.16 18.12 -23.02
C PHE A 46 -0.03 18.37 -22.09
N MET A 47 -1.16 17.69 -22.33
CA MET A 47 -2.37 17.86 -21.53
C MET A 47 -2.16 17.47 -20.06
N ASP A 48 -1.53 16.32 -19.79
CA ASP A 48 -1.26 15.84 -18.44
C ASP A 48 -0.39 16.83 -17.66
N LYS A 49 0.69 17.30 -18.28
CA LYS A 49 1.58 18.28 -17.66
C LYS A 49 0.86 19.60 -17.37
N THR A 50 0.12 20.12 -18.34
CA THR A 50 -0.62 21.38 -18.22
C THR A 50 -1.69 21.31 -17.14
N ILE A 51 -2.47 20.23 -17.07
CA ILE A 51 -3.51 20.07 -16.04
C ILE A 51 -2.88 19.90 -14.65
N ASN A 52 -1.80 19.13 -14.53
CA ASN A 52 -1.10 18.98 -13.26
C ASN A 52 -0.56 20.31 -12.73
N ASP A 53 0.16 21.05 -13.57
CA ASP A 53 0.75 22.34 -13.18
C ASP A 53 -0.36 23.36 -12.87
N TRP A 54 -1.50 23.30 -13.57
CA TRP A 54 -2.67 24.10 -13.25
C TRP A 54 -3.20 23.80 -11.86
N ILE A 55 -3.52 22.54 -11.53
CA ILE A 55 -4.05 22.20 -10.20
C ILE A 55 -3.08 22.59 -9.09
N LEU A 56 -1.78 22.33 -9.27
CA LEU A 56 -0.76 22.67 -8.29
C LEU A 56 -0.57 24.19 -8.09
N SER A 57 -0.99 25.00 -9.06
CA SER A 57 -0.92 26.46 -8.98
C SER A 57 -2.13 27.09 -8.28
N LEU A 58 -3.24 26.36 -8.12
CA LEU A 58 -4.47 26.90 -7.57
C LEU A 58 -4.40 27.01 -6.05
N ARG A 59 -5.00 28.09 -5.53
CA ARG A 59 -5.23 28.25 -4.08
C ARG A 59 -6.51 27.56 -3.65
N GLU A 60 -6.62 27.22 -2.37
CA GLU A 60 -7.80 26.54 -1.80
C GLU A 60 -9.11 27.31 -2.04
N ASP A 61 -9.10 28.65 -1.95
CA ASP A 61 -10.26 29.50 -2.27
C ASP A 61 -10.70 29.36 -3.73
N GLN A 62 -9.74 29.27 -4.65
CA GLN A 62 -10.02 29.12 -6.08
C GLN A 62 -10.54 27.72 -6.42
N ILE A 63 -9.96 26.68 -5.82
CA ILE A 63 -10.42 25.29 -5.97
C ILE A 63 -11.86 25.19 -5.47
N ARG A 64 -12.13 25.70 -4.26
CA ARG A 64 -13.45 25.67 -3.65
C ARG A 64 -14.50 26.34 -4.53
N VAL A 65 -14.27 27.59 -4.93
CA VAL A 65 -15.21 28.34 -5.79
C VAL A 65 -15.43 27.60 -7.11
N PHE A 66 -14.38 27.09 -7.74
CA PHE A 66 -14.50 26.36 -9.00
C PHE A 66 -15.33 25.08 -8.85
N VAL A 67 -15.03 24.26 -7.84
CA VAL A 67 -15.64 22.94 -7.64
C VAL A 67 -17.08 23.07 -7.17
N GLU A 68 -17.37 23.92 -6.17
CA GLU A 68 -18.74 24.17 -5.72
C GLU A 68 -19.61 24.65 -6.89
N THR A 69 -19.07 25.52 -7.73
CA THR A 69 -19.83 26.00 -8.88
C THR A 69 -20.03 24.92 -9.95
N LEU A 70 -18.99 24.14 -10.25
CA LEU A 70 -19.09 23.01 -11.19
C LEU A 70 -20.19 22.04 -10.75
N PHE A 71 -20.19 21.65 -9.46
CA PHE A 71 -21.22 20.76 -8.93
C PHE A 71 -22.61 21.40 -8.93
N SER A 72 -22.74 22.69 -8.59
CA SER A 72 -24.05 23.38 -8.67
C SER A 72 -24.64 23.39 -10.09
N VAL A 73 -23.78 23.50 -11.11
CA VAL A 73 -24.20 23.47 -12.52
C VAL A 73 -24.59 22.05 -12.92
N LEU A 74 -23.84 21.04 -12.48
CA LEU A 74 -24.15 19.64 -12.75
C LEU A 74 -25.44 19.18 -12.05
N GLU A 75 -25.65 19.56 -10.79
CA GLU A 75 -26.86 19.25 -10.03
C GLU A 75 -28.12 19.83 -10.69
N ALA A 76 -28.01 20.98 -11.36
CA ALA A 76 -29.13 21.56 -12.10
C ALA A 76 -29.64 20.68 -13.25
N ALA A 77 -28.82 19.75 -13.75
CA ALA A 77 -29.23 18.81 -14.78
C ALA A 77 -30.18 17.71 -14.25
N ASP A 78 -30.36 17.58 -12.94
CA ASP A 78 -31.20 16.56 -12.28
C ASP A 78 -30.87 15.15 -12.79
N ALA A 79 -29.58 14.88 -12.96
CA ALA A 79 -29.05 13.61 -13.45
C ALA A 79 -28.18 12.97 -12.36
N ASP A 80 -28.57 11.77 -11.92
CA ASP A 80 -27.89 11.05 -10.84
C ASP A 80 -26.52 10.49 -11.26
N ASP A 81 -26.30 10.30 -12.57
CA ASP A 81 -25.07 9.72 -13.14
C ASP A 81 -24.76 10.28 -14.54
N LEU A 82 -23.57 9.96 -15.05
CA LEU A 82 -23.10 10.41 -16.37
C LEU A 82 -23.85 9.77 -17.54
N VAL A 83 -24.51 8.63 -17.33
CA VAL A 83 -25.30 7.93 -18.35
C VAL A 83 -26.61 8.68 -18.56
N LYS A 84 -27.36 8.95 -17.49
CA LYS A 84 -28.57 9.78 -17.50
C LYS A 84 -28.31 11.19 -18.02
N LEU A 85 -27.18 11.78 -17.64
CA LEU A 85 -26.75 13.08 -18.18
C LEU A 85 -26.60 13.04 -19.71
N GLY A 86 -26.13 11.89 -20.23
CA GLY A 86 -25.92 11.62 -21.65
C GLY A 86 -27.16 11.14 -22.42
N GLU A 87 -28.22 10.68 -21.76
CA GLU A 87 -29.48 10.26 -22.40
C GLU A 87 -30.29 11.47 -22.85
N ASP A 88 -30.48 12.45 -21.97
CA ASP A 88 -31.27 13.66 -22.22
C ASP A 88 -30.40 14.90 -22.47
N LYS A 89 -29.34 14.75 -23.30
CA LYS A 89 -28.30 15.77 -23.52
C LYS A 89 -28.83 17.19 -23.71
N LYS A 90 -29.93 17.35 -24.47
CA LYS A 90 -30.50 18.68 -24.72
C LYS A 90 -31.10 19.31 -23.46
N LYS A 91 -31.83 18.52 -22.66
CA LYS A 91 -32.44 18.98 -21.41
C LYS A 91 -31.36 19.31 -20.38
N SER A 92 -30.41 18.39 -20.19
CA SER A 92 -29.27 18.56 -19.27
C SER A 92 -28.44 19.79 -19.63
N MET A 93 -28.10 19.97 -20.90
CA MET A 93 -27.34 21.13 -21.36
C MET A 93 -28.11 22.45 -21.17
N LEU A 94 -29.42 22.48 -21.41
CA LEU A 94 -30.22 23.68 -21.19
C LEU A 94 -30.27 24.05 -19.69
N ALA A 95 -30.48 23.06 -18.83
CA ALA A 95 -30.51 23.28 -17.39
C ALA A 95 -29.15 23.76 -16.84
N MET A 96 -28.05 23.17 -17.30
CA MET A 96 -26.70 23.63 -16.96
C MET A 96 -26.43 25.06 -17.44
N VAL A 97 -26.86 25.41 -18.66
CA VAL A 97 -26.70 26.77 -19.21
C VAL A 97 -27.50 27.79 -18.40
N ASP A 98 -28.73 27.45 -17.99
CA ASP A 98 -29.55 28.33 -17.17
C ASP A 98 -28.96 28.49 -15.76
N ALA A 99 -28.47 27.40 -15.14
CA ALA A 99 -27.74 27.47 -13.88
C ALA A 99 -26.51 28.38 -13.97
N VAL A 100 -25.76 28.33 -15.06
CA VAL A 100 -24.61 29.23 -15.28
C VAL A 100 -25.01 30.70 -15.34
N LYS A 101 -26.19 31.02 -15.89
CA LYS A 101 -26.68 32.41 -15.95
C LYS A 101 -27.00 32.94 -14.56
N ASP A 102 -27.54 32.10 -13.70
CA ASP A 102 -28.01 32.44 -12.36
C ASP A 102 -26.88 32.59 -11.32
N ILE A 103 -25.65 32.16 -11.65
CA ILE A 103 -24.45 32.39 -10.82
C ILE A 103 -24.19 33.91 -10.69
N ASP A 104 -23.82 34.38 -9.50
CA ASP A 104 -23.47 35.78 -9.27
C ASP A 104 -22.16 36.20 -9.96
N GLU A 105 -22.00 37.50 -10.20
CA GLU A 105 -20.84 38.04 -10.93
C GLU A 105 -19.49 37.86 -10.21
N THR A 106 -19.50 37.71 -8.89
CA THR A 106 -18.26 37.48 -8.11
C THR A 106 -17.76 36.06 -8.34
N THR A 107 -18.66 35.07 -8.25
CA THR A 107 -18.37 33.66 -8.54
C THR A 107 -17.96 33.45 -9.99
N LYS A 108 -18.66 34.07 -10.95
CA LYS A 108 -18.27 34.07 -12.38
C LYS A 108 -16.87 34.62 -12.60
N ARG A 109 -16.48 35.67 -11.87
CA ARG A 109 -15.12 36.21 -11.91
C ARG A 109 -14.10 35.21 -11.37
N GLY A 110 -14.37 34.61 -10.22
CA GLY A 110 -13.50 33.58 -9.63
C GLY A 110 -13.26 32.42 -10.60
N ILE A 111 -14.30 31.90 -11.25
CA ILE A 111 -14.16 30.83 -12.26
C ILE A 111 -13.34 31.29 -13.46
N ARG A 112 -13.57 32.52 -13.94
CA ARG A 112 -12.81 33.08 -15.07
C ARG A 112 -11.33 33.22 -14.72
N GLU A 113 -11.00 33.64 -13.51
CA GLU A 113 -9.62 33.70 -13.02
C GLU A 113 -8.99 32.31 -12.95
N THR A 114 -9.68 31.33 -12.34
CA THR A 114 -9.20 29.95 -12.24
C THR A 114 -8.96 29.33 -13.63
N LEU A 115 -9.88 29.52 -14.58
CA LEU A 115 -9.71 29.08 -15.97
C LEU A 115 -8.63 29.87 -16.71
N GLY A 116 -8.45 31.16 -16.40
CA GLY A 116 -7.40 32.00 -16.96
C GLY A 116 -6.01 31.43 -16.69
N ILE A 117 -5.76 30.98 -15.45
CA ILE A 117 -4.49 30.34 -15.06
C ILE A 117 -4.22 29.09 -15.91
N LEU A 118 -5.25 28.28 -16.22
CA LEU A 118 -5.08 27.11 -17.10
C LEU A 118 -4.60 27.52 -18.51
N PHE A 119 -5.18 28.57 -19.08
CA PHE A 119 -4.80 29.06 -20.41
C PHE A 119 -3.40 29.67 -20.42
N GLU A 120 -3.00 30.37 -19.36
CA GLU A 120 -1.64 30.89 -19.20
C GLU A 120 -0.61 29.76 -19.16
N ILE A 121 -0.82 28.75 -18.31
CA ILE A 121 0.07 27.58 -18.21
C ILE A 121 0.11 26.79 -19.53
N ALA A 122 -1.04 26.61 -20.18
CA ALA A 122 -1.11 25.97 -21.49
C ALA A 122 -0.30 26.74 -22.55
N GLY A 123 -0.40 28.08 -22.54
CA GLY A 123 0.36 28.97 -23.41
C GLY A 123 1.88 28.84 -23.18
N ASP A 124 2.31 28.89 -21.92
CA ASP A 124 3.71 28.74 -21.52
C ASP A 124 4.29 27.37 -21.93
N HIS A 125 3.50 26.31 -21.76
CA HIS A 125 3.89 24.97 -22.23
C HIS A 125 3.99 24.89 -23.75
N ALA A 126 3.06 25.52 -24.48
CA ALA A 126 3.09 25.53 -25.93
C ALA A 126 4.31 26.30 -26.45
N LEU A 127 4.63 27.44 -25.83
CA LEU A 127 5.82 28.24 -26.15
C LEU A 127 7.10 27.41 -25.93
N LYS A 128 7.26 26.77 -24.76
CA LYS A 128 8.40 25.91 -24.45
C LYS A 128 8.55 24.73 -25.40
N GLU A 129 7.45 24.15 -25.86
CA GLU A 129 7.46 23.07 -26.85
C GLU A 129 7.89 23.59 -28.24
N VAL A 130 7.44 24.77 -28.64
CA VAL A 130 7.91 25.43 -29.88
C VAL A 130 9.40 25.74 -29.79
N GLU A 131 9.88 26.34 -28.70
CA GLU A 131 11.30 26.62 -28.45
C GLU A 131 12.14 25.35 -28.53
N ARG A 132 11.67 24.25 -27.92
CA ARG A 132 12.36 22.96 -27.95
C ARG A 132 12.43 22.40 -29.38
N ARG A 133 11.39 22.58 -30.20
CA ARG A 133 11.38 22.17 -31.61
C ARG A 133 12.32 23.02 -32.47
N VAL A 134 12.32 24.34 -32.27
CA VAL A 134 13.24 25.25 -32.95
C VAL A 134 14.69 24.89 -32.61
N LYS A 135 14.99 24.66 -31.33
CA LYS A 135 16.33 24.25 -30.89
C LYS A 135 16.77 22.91 -31.50
N LYS A 136 15.88 21.91 -31.56
CA LYS A 136 16.18 20.64 -32.24
C LYS A 136 16.44 20.81 -33.74
N LEU A 137 15.72 21.72 -34.39
CA LEU A 137 15.94 22.04 -35.81
C LEU A 137 17.28 22.75 -36.01
N GLU A 138 17.63 23.71 -35.15
CA GLU A 138 18.93 24.40 -35.19
C GLU A 138 20.10 23.43 -34.93
N GLU A 139 19.96 22.51 -33.96
CA GLU A 139 20.95 21.46 -33.70
C GLU A 139 21.06 20.49 -34.87
N GLY A 140 19.94 20.13 -35.52
CA GLY A 140 19.92 19.28 -36.71
C GLY A 140 20.53 19.94 -37.94
N ILE A 141 20.33 21.25 -38.12
CA ILE A 141 20.96 22.03 -39.22
C ILE A 141 22.47 22.11 -38.99
N LYS A 142 22.91 22.45 -37.76
CA LYS A 142 24.34 22.46 -37.42
C LYS A 142 25.01 21.09 -37.57
N GLY A 143 24.31 20.01 -37.24
CA GLY A 143 24.78 18.65 -37.45
C GLY A 143 25.00 18.33 -38.93
N LYS A 144 24.06 18.72 -39.79
CA LYS A 144 24.18 18.55 -41.25
C LYS A 144 25.29 19.40 -41.86
N GLU A 145 25.43 20.65 -41.44
CA GLU A 145 26.54 21.52 -41.89
C GLU A 145 27.90 20.95 -41.46
N GLN A 146 27.99 20.31 -40.29
CA GLN A 146 29.21 19.65 -39.83
C GLN A 146 29.51 18.35 -40.60
N GLU A 147 28.49 17.57 -40.98
CA GLU A 147 28.64 16.40 -41.84
C GLU A 147 29.08 16.80 -43.26
N GLU A 148 28.44 17.79 -43.89
CA GLU A 148 28.82 18.28 -45.22
C GLU A 148 30.26 18.84 -45.22
N MET A 149 30.63 19.61 -44.20
CA MET A 149 32.00 20.12 -44.04
C MET A 149 33.02 19.00 -43.80
N ALA A 150 32.64 17.89 -43.16
CA ALA A 150 33.52 16.74 -42.98
C ALA A 150 33.70 15.96 -44.28
N GLU A 151 32.63 15.76 -45.05
CA GLU A 151 32.65 15.12 -46.37
C GLU A 151 33.48 15.95 -47.38
N GLU A 152 33.33 17.28 -47.41
CA GLU A 152 34.16 18.15 -48.25
C GLU A 152 35.65 18.09 -47.85
N ARG A 153 35.94 17.99 -46.55
CA ARG A 153 37.31 17.89 -46.04
C ARG A 153 37.95 16.56 -46.39
N GLU A 154 37.21 15.46 -46.34
CA GLU A 154 37.66 14.15 -46.83
C GLU A 154 37.86 14.14 -48.34
N ALA A 155 36.97 14.79 -49.11
CA ALA A 155 37.12 14.93 -50.56
C ALA A 155 38.38 15.73 -50.94
N LEU A 156 38.66 16.84 -50.24
CA LEU A 156 39.87 17.65 -50.44
C LEU A 156 41.16 16.91 -50.05
N ILE A 157 41.11 16.07 -49.01
CA ILE A 157 42.26 15.22 -48.62
C ILE A 157 42.53 14.18 -49.72
N MET A 158 41.48 13.53 -50.24
CA MET A 158 41.57 12.58 -51.36
C MET A 158 42.08 13.24 -52.65
N GLU A 159 41.67 14.47 -52.92
CA GLU A 159 42.11 15.24 -54.10
C GLU A 159 43.58 15.69 -53.95
N GLY A 160 43.98 16.14 -52.76
CA GLY A 160 45.39 16.47 -52.46
C GLY A 160 46.33 15.25 -52.47
N GLU A 161 45.84 14.07 -52.12
CA GLU A 161 46.58 12.81 -52.28
C GLU A 161 46.70 12.40 -53.75
N ARG A 162 45.67 12.63 -54.59
CA ARG A 162 45.74 12.43 -56.04
C ARG A 162 46.71 13.39 -56.72
N GLU A 163 46.69 14.67 -56.38
CA GLU A 163 47.62 15.66 -56.93
C GLU A 163 49.07 15.38 -56.51
N ARG A 164 49.29 14.87 -55.29
CA ARG A 164 50.62 14.40 -54.85
C ARG A 164 51.10 13.16 -55.59
N MET A 165 50.19 12.26 -56.00
CA MET A 165 50.53 11.13 -56.87
C MET A 165 50.81 11.53 -58.32
N GLU A 166 50.19 12.60 -58.83
CA GLU A 166 50.40 13.09 -60.20
C GLU A 166 51.62 14.03 -60.35
N ALA A 167 52.02 14.75 -59.28
CA ALA A 167 53.16 15.67 -59.29
C ALA A 167 54.51 15.05 -58.83
N GLY A 168 54.53 13.78 -58.44
CA GLY A 168 55.71 13.11 -57.89
C GLY A 168 56.23 11.97 -58.77
N GLY A 169 56.89 12.31 -59.89
CA GLY A 169 57.65 11.34 -60.66
C GLY A 169 58.96 10.97 -59.97
N GLY A 170 59.02 9.76 -59.42
CA GLY A 170 60.23 8.94 -59.23
C GLY A 170 61.21 9.36 -58.12
N GLU A 171 61.26 8.57 -57.05
CA GLU A 171 62.51 8.05 -56.46
C GLU A 171 62.19 6.92 -55.46
N GLU A 172 62.78 5.75 -55.67
CA GLU A 172 62.78 4.61 -54.75
C GLU A 172 63.72 4.86 -53.56
N MET A 173 63.31 4.56 -52.32
CA MET A 173 64.22 3.89 -51.37
C MET A 173 63.50 3.23 -50.17
N GLN A 174 63.75 1.93 -50.06
CA GLN A 174 63.69 0.96 -48.94
C GLN A 174 63.24 1.43 -47.53
N PRO A 175 62.46 0.62 -46.80
CA PRO A 175 62.47 0.59 -45.35
C PRO A 175 63.39 -0.52 -44.81
N LYS A 176 64.33 -0.12 -43.94
CA LYS A 176 65.06 -0.99 -43.02
C LYS A 176 64.24 -1.25 -41.74
N GLU A 177 64.43 -2.46 -41.25
CA GLU A 177 63.96 -3.11 -40.03
C GLU A 177 64.01 -2.24 -38.76
N THR A 178 63.12 -2.48 -37.79
CA THR A 178 63.47 -3.22 -36.54
C THR A 178 62.21 -3.63 -35.75
N GLU A 179 62.12 -4.93 -35.47
CA GLU A 179 61.78 -5.65 -34.21
C GLU A 179 60.97 -4.87 -33.12
N ALA A 180 60.09 -5.48 -32.32
CA ALA A 180 60.16 -6.80 -31.74
C ALA A 180 58.88 -7.14 -30.92
N VAL A 181 58.49 -8.43 -30.97
CA VAL A 181 58.16 -9.30 -29.82
C VAL A 181 56.74 -9.16 -29.23
N MET A 182 55.79 -10.02 -29.64
CA MET A 182 55.50 -11.41 -29.20
C MET A 182 54.28 -11.47 -28.26
N GLU A 183 53.16 -11.86 -28.84
CA GLU A 183 52.18 -12.83 -28.31
C GLU A 183 52.90 -14.13 -27.81
N PRO A 184 52.34 -14.98 -26.91
CA PRO A 184 51.16 -15.78 -27.28
C PRO A 184 50.23 -16.38 -26.20
N VAL A 185 49.06 -16.74 -26.75
CA VAL A 185 48.22 -17.94 -26.57
C VAL A 185 48.88 -19.17 -25.91
N VAL A 186 48.08 -19.99 -25.19
CA VAL A 186 47.88 -21.46 -25.36
C VAL A 186 47.55 -22.22 -24.04
N THR A 187 46.31 -22.74 -24.00
CA THR A 187 45.73 -24.01 -23.48
C THR A 187 45.99 -24.60 -22.08
N GLU A 188 44.92 -25.22 -21.58
CA GLU A 188 44.77 -26.17 -20.45
C GLU A 188 45.68 -27.42 -20.54
N PRO A 189 45.80 -28.21 -19.45
CA PRO A 189 44.91 -29.37 -19.28
C PRO A 189 44.48 -29.73 -17.82
N GLU A 190 43.20 -30.12 -17.69
CA GLU A 190 42.62 -31.38 -17.17
C GLU A 190 43.08 -32.13 -15.87
N ILE A 191 42.04 -32.44 -15.05
CA ILE A 191 41.73 -33.59 -14.14
C ILE A 191 42.52 -33.84 -12.83
N ALA A 192 41.82 -33.78 -11.68
CA ALA A 192 41.44 -34.94 -10.83
C ALA A 192 40.86 -34.55 -9.46
N GLU A 193 39.60 -34.90 -9.19
CA GLU A 193 39.08 -35.29 -7.86
C GLU A 193 39.22 -36.83 -7.71
N PRO A 194 38.90 -37.51 -6.57
CA PRO A 194 38.42 -37.05 -5.25
C PRO A 194 39.18 -37.71 -4.06
N GLU A 195 38.88 -37.33 -2.80
CA GLU A 195 38.61 -38.35 -1.75
C GLU A 195 37.94 -37.78 -0.48
N VAL A 196 37.12 -38.65 0.09
CA VAL A 196 36.19 -38.51 1.22
C VAL A 196 36.92 -38.71 2.56
N THR A 197 36.46 -38.08 3.64
CA THR A 197 36.33 -38.69 4.99
C THR A 197 35.68 -37.75 6.02
N GLU A 198 34.54 -38.16 6.54
CA GLU A 198 34.08 -37.96 7.93
C GLU A 198 34.04 -39.37 8.58
N PRO A 199 33.82 -39.58 9.90
CA PRO A 199 33.51 -38.64 11.00
C PRO A 199 34.32 -38.90 12.29
N GLU A 200 34.12 -38.10 13.35
CA GLU A 200 34.19 -38.65 14.72
C GLU A 200 33.20 -37.96 15.68
N VAL A 201 32.44 -38.80 16.36
CA VAL A 201 31.40 -38.53 17.36
C VAL A 201 32.01 -38.61 18.74
N THR A 202 31.76 -37.64 19.63
CA THR A 202 31.89 -37.86 21.09
C THR A 202 30.89 -37.03 21.90
N GLU A 203 29.99 -37.72 22.59
CA GLU A 203 29.41 -37.44 23.91
C GLU A 203 29.15 -38.84 24.54
N PRO A 204 29.01 -39.05 25.87
CA PRO A 204 28.65 -38.10 26.93
C PRO A 204 29.43 -38.27 28.25
N GLU A 205 29.17 -37.41 29.25
CA GLU A 205 29.39 -37.82 30.65
C GLU A 205 28.28 -37.32 31.60
N GLU A 206 27.64 -38.28 32.26
CA GLU A 206 26.63 -38.12 33.30
C GLU A 206 27.27 -37.71 34.63
N THR A 207 26.61 -36.82 35.39
CA THR A 207 26.63 -36.91 36.86
C THR A 207 25.25 -36.60 37.45
N ARG A 208 24.76 -37.51 38.31
CA ARG A 208 23.64 -37.36 39.27
C ARG A 208 24.20 -37.59 40.69
N PRO A 209 23.40 -37.49 41.78
CA PRO A 209 22.68 -36.34 42.32
C PRO A 209 23.04 -36.12 43.81
N ALA A 210 22.67 -34.98 44.41
CA ALA A 210 22.63 -34.85 45.88
C ALA A 210 21.42 -34.04 46.33
N GLY A 211 20.57 -34.65 47.16
CA GLY A 211 19.29 -34.11 47.60
C GLY A 211 19.34 -33.20 48.83
N LYS A 212 18.25 -32.44 49.04
CA LYS A 212 17.66 -32.16 50.36
C LYS A 212 16.22 -31.59 50.23
N LYS A 213 15.45 -31.90 51.27
CA LYS A 213 13.98 -31.90 51.49
C LYS A 213 13.30 -30.51 51.57
N PRO A 214 11.94 -30.45 51.66
CA PRO A 214 11.14 -29.32 51.20
C PRO A 214 10.85 -28.30 52.31
N GLY A 215 10.97 -27.02 51.98
CA GLY A 215 10.50 -25.92 52.82
C GLY A 215 10.39 -24.65 52.00
N GLY A 216 9.17 -24.12 51.84
CA GLY A 216 8.96 -22.76 51.35
C GLY A 216 7.89 -22.57 50.29
N GLN A 217 6.62 -22.84 50.61
CA GLN A 217 5.48 -22.42 49.76
C GLN A 217 5.35 -20.89 49.61
N SER A 218 6.12 -20.08 50.37
CA SER A 218 6.14 -18.61 50.27
C SER A 218 7.08 -18.07 49.17
N ALA A 219 8.24 -18.71 48.95
CA ALA A 219 9.22 -18.26 47.94
C ALA A 219 8.75 -18.59 46.50
N GLY A 220 8.09 -19.74 46.31
CA GLY A 220 7.55 -20.16 45.02
C GLY A 220 6.48 -19.22 44.45
N ARG A 221 5.62 -18.64 45.31
CA ARG A 221 4.56 -17.71 44.87
C ARG A 221 5.10 -16.36 44.42
N LYS A 222 6.13 -15.81 45.09
CA LYS A 222 6.84 -14.59 44.65
C LYS A 222 7.62 -14.82 43.35
N LYS A 223 8.31 -15.96 43.22
CA LYS A 223 9.07 -16.33 42.01
C LYS A 223 8.15 -16.55 40.79
N ARG A 224 6.98 -17.16 41.03
CA ARG A 224 5.93 -17.43 40.03
C ARG A 224 5.18 -16.18 39.57
N MET A 225 4.92 -15.22 40.47
CA MET A 225 4.42 -13.89 40.06
C MET A 225 5.46 -13.11 39.26
N ARG A 226 6.75 -13.16 39.62
CA ARG A 226 7.84 -12.53 38.84
C ARG A 226 7.93 -13.08 37.42
N PHE A 227 7.88 -14.40 37.25
CA PHE A 227 7.95 -15.01 35.92
C PHE A 227 6.76 -14.61 35.03
N SER A 228 5.56 -14.52 35.62
CA SER A 228 4.35 -14.07 34.93
C SER A 228 4.44 -12.62 34.41
N SER A 229 5.08 -11.73 35.17
CA SER A 229 5.35 -10.35 34.73
C SER A 229 6.43 -10.28 33.65
N VAL A 230 7.46 -11.12 33.75
CA VAL A 230 8.51 -11.23 32.71
C VAL A 230 7.94 -11.77 31.41
N ALA A 231 7.11 -12.82 31.45
CA ALA A 231 6.46 -13.37 30.27
C ALA A 231 5.54 -12.34 29.58
N LEU A 232 4.80 -11.53 30.36
CA LEU A 232 4.03 -10.41 29.79
C LEU A 232 4.94 -9.42 29.05
N ALA A 233 6.04 -8.99 29.66
CA ALA A 233 6.99 -8.10 29.02
C ALA A 233 7.59 -8.74 27.75
N LEU A 234 7.99 -10.01 27.81
CA LEU A 234 8.55 -10.74 26.67
C LEU A 234 7.56 -10.90 25.51
N SER A 235 6.27 -11.11 25.80
CA SER A 235 5.24 -11.25 24.75
C SER A 235 5.09 -9.99 23.89
N PHE A 236 5.43 -8.82 24.42
CA PHE A 236 5.52 -7.57 23.67
C PHE A 236 6.93 -7.36 23.09
N LEU A 237 7.96 -7.48 23.94
CA LEU A 237 9.33 -7.08 23.60
C LEU A 237 9.97 -7.98 22.55
N VAL A 238 9.69 -9.29 22.54
CA VAL A 238 10.29 -10.21 21.56
C VAL A 238 9.85 -9.87 20.13
N PRO A 239 8.54 -9.85 19.77
CA PRO A 239 8.13 -9.47 18.42
C PRO A 239 8.50 -8.02 18.07
N PHE A 240 8.44 -7.10 19.03
CA PHE A 240 8.89 -5.71 18.84
C PHE A 240 10.37 -5.64 18.45
N THR A 241 11.26 -6.28 19.22
CA THR A 241 12.71 -6.25 18.96
C THR A 241 13.10 -7.00 17.71
N LEU A 242 12.40 -8.09 17.37
CA LEU A 242 12.59 -8.79 16.10
C LEU A 242 12.26 -7.88 14.91
N MET A 243 11.15 -7.13 14.98
CA MET A 243 10.79 -6.19 13.93
C MET A 243 11.82 -5.04 13.83
N ILE A 244 12.34 -4.54 14.96
CA ILE A 244 13.44 -3.57 14.96
C ILE A 244 14.72 -4.17 14.34
N ALA A 245 15.05 -5.42 14.63
CA ALA A 245 16.20 -6.10 14.02
C ALA A 245 16.04 -6.25 12.51
N ILE A 246 14.82 -6.53 12.03
CA ILE A 246 14.48 -6.54 10.60
C ILE A 246 14.67 -5.14 9.99
N PHE A 247 14.26 -4.07 10.68
CA PHE A 247 14.48 -2.69 10.22
C PHE A 247 15.98 -2.38 10.09
N ILE A 248 16.78 -2.76 11.08
CA ILE A 248 18.24 -2.59 11.06
C ILE A 248 18.85 -3.37 9.89
N GLY A 249 18.52 -4.67 9.76
CA GLY A 249 19.05 -5.53 8.70
C GLY A 249 18.70 -5.08 7.28
N ASN A 250 17.55 -4.41 7.11
CA ASN A 250 17.12 -3.86 5.83
C ASN A 250 17.53 -2.39 5.61
N GLY A 251 18.22 -1.76 6.57
CA GLY A 251 18.63 -0.36 6.48
C GLY A 251 17.45 0.62 6.43
N ILE A 252 16.38 0.32 7.15
CA ILE A 252 15.21 1.19 7.30
C ILE A 252 15.58 2.37 8.23
N TYR A 253 15.20 3.58 7.85
CA TYR A 253 15.45 4.80 8.60
C TYR A 253 14.95 4.68 10.06
N PRO A 254 15.73 5.13 11.05
CA PRO A 254 16.99 5.89 10.97
C PRO A 254 18.25 5.01 10.88
N PHE A 255 18.12 3.68 10.87
CA PHE A 255 19.27 2.76 10.82
C PHE A 255 19.92 2.67 9.43
N GLY A 256 19.23 3.16 8.40
CA GLY A 256 19.76 3.32 7.06
C GLY A 256 19.00 4.37 6.26
N LYS A 257 19.09 4.29 4.92
CA LYS A 257 18.55 5.29 4.00
C LYS A 257 17.19 4.91 3.39
N ARG A 258 16.64 3.74 3.70
CA ARG A 258 15.38 3.25 3.11
C ARG A 258 14.19 3.63 3.98
N SER A 259 13.03 3.87 3.37
CA SER A 259 11.76 4.04 4.10
C SER A 259 11.04 2.72 4.26
N PHE A 260 10.29 2.57 5.36
CA PHE A 260 9.36 1.45 5.54
C PHE A 260 8.04 1.67 4.82
N LEU A 261 7.68 2.92 4.50
CA LEU A 261 6.44 3.21 3.78
C LEU A 261 6.58 2.72 2.33
N PHE A 262 5.70 1.81 1.92
CA PHE A 262 5.62 1.32 0.56
C PHE A 262 4.17 1.09 0.12
N SER A 263 3.94 1.06 -1.19
CA SER A 263 2.60 0.96 -1.78
C SER A 263 1.64 2.00 -1.19
N ASP A 264 0.48 1.56 -0.72
CA ASP A 264 -0.63 2.41 -0.27
C ASP A 264 -0.27 3.20 0.99
N MET A 265 0.62 2.65 1.83
CA MET A 265 1.10 3.35 3.02
C MET A 265 1.82 4.65 2.68
N TYR A 266 2.57 4.66 1.56
CA TYR A 266 3.25 5.85 1.05
C TYR A 266 2.31 6.72 0.21
N HIS A 267 1.63 6.13 -0.78
CA HIS A 267 0.88 6.89 -1.78
C HIS A 267 -0.50 7.38 -1.30
N GLN A 268 -1.09 6.77 -0.27
CA GLN A 268 -2.45 7.09 0.19
C GLN A 268 -2.47 7.45 1.67
N TYR A 269 -1.98 6.56 2.54
CA TYR A 269 -2.21 6.70 3.98
C TYR A 269 -1.43 7.87 4.56
N MET A 270 -0.18 8.06 4.15
CA MET A 270 0.62 9.20 4.59
C MET A 270 0.00 10.54 4.16
N PRO A 271 -0.37 10.77 2.89
CA PRO A 271 -1.11 11.98 2.50
C PRO A 271 -2.40 12.21 3.28
N PHE A 272 -3.23 11.17 3.47
CA PHE A 272 -4.46 11.31 4.27
C PHE A 272 -4.15 11.68 5.72
N PHE A 273 -3.10 11.09 6.30
CA PHE A 273 -2.69 11.40 7.67
C PHE A 273 -2.18 12.85 7.77
N GLN A 274 -1.35 13.29 6.82
CA GLN A 274 -0.87 14.67 6.77
C GLN A 274 -2.03 15.67 6.71
N GLU A 275 -3.02 15.40 5.85
CA GLU A 275 -4.21 16.24 5.76
C GLU A 275 -5.02 16.23 7.07
N PHE A 276 -5.23 15.05 7.66
CA PHE A 276 -5.91 14.96 8.96
C PHE A 276 -5.20 15.80 10.03
N MET A 277 -3.87 15.75 10.10
CA MET A 277 -3.10 16.59 11.02
C MET A 277 -3.23 18.07 10.71
N ARG A 278 -3.24 18.46 9.43
CA ARG A 278 -3.42 19.86 9.00
C ARG A 278 -4.78 20.38 9.44
N MET A 279 -5.86 19.66 9.13
CA MET A 279 -7.24 20.04 9.46
C MET A 279 -7.41 20.24 10.97
N ILE A 280 -6.93 19.28 11.78
CA ILE A 280 -7.03 19.37 13.25
C ILE A 280 -6.22 20.56 13.79
N LYS A 281 -5.00 20.81 13.27
CA LYS A 281 -4.18 21.95 13.69
C LYS A 281 -4.76 23.30 13.25
N ALA A 282 -5.43 23.36 12.12
CA ALA A 282 -6.13 24.55 11.62
C ALA A 282 -7.47 24.80 12.31
N GLY A 283 -7.99 23.83 13.09
CA GLY A 283 -9.31 23.91 13.72
C GLY A 283 -10.46 23.70 12.74
N GLU A 284 -10.20 23.04 11.62
CA GLU A 284 -11.19 22.71 10.58
C GLU A 284 -11.98 21.45 10.95
N GLY A 285 -13.20 21.32 10.40
CA GLY A 285 -14.02 20.13 10.57
C GLY A 285 -13.60 19.00 9.64
N ILE A 286 -13.56 17.75 10.14
CA ILE A 286 -13.12 16.55 9.40
C ILE A 286 -14.10 16.04 8.32
N SER A 287 -15.19 16.77 8.04
CA SER A 287 -16.24 16.30 7.13
C SER A 287 -15.82 16.29 5.67
N TYR A 288 -15.12 17.34 5.24
CA TYR A 288 -14.74 17.55 3.85
C TYR A 288 -13.38 18.25 3.79
N SER A 289 -12.52 17.83 2.86
CA SER A 289 -11.23 18.47 2.63
C SER A 289 -11.12 18.93 1.19
N TRP A 290 -10.71 20.18 1.00
CA TRP A 290 -10.38 20.77 -0.30
C TRP A 290 -8.95 20.45 -0.76
N ASN A 291 -8.11 19.94 0.14
CA ASN A 291 -6.69 19.67 -0.09
C ASN A 291 -6.42 18.21 -0.47
N VAL A 292 -7.47 17.40 -0.64
CA VAL A 292 -7.38 16.04 -1.18
C VAL A 292 -8.00 16.02 -2.58
N GLY A 293 -7.15 15.95 -3.61
CA GLY A 293 -7.59 16.00 -5.01
C GLY A 293 -8.21 17.36 -5.35
N ILE A 294 -9.44 17.34 -5.88
CA ILE A 294 -10.25 18.54 -6.14
C ILE A 294 -11.30 18.79 -5.04
N GLY A 295 -11.16 18.11 -3.90
CA GLY A 295 -12.19 18.06 -2.86
C GLY A 295 -12.67 16.63 -2.64
N SER A 296 -12.76 16.22 -1.37
CA SER A 296 -13.17 14.86 -1.01
C SER A 296 -13.95 14.80 0.31
N ASN A 297 -14.87 13.84 0.40
CA ASN A 297 -15.54 13.47 1.65
C ASN A 297 -14.50 12.87 2.61
N PHE A 298 -13.89 13.75 3.40
CA PHE A 298 -12.80 13.38 4.30
C PHE A 298 -13.28 12.55 5.47
N LEU A 299 -14.55 12.67 5.90
CA LEU A 299 -15.08 11.82 6.95
C LEU A 299 -15.08 10.35 6.53
N ALA A 300 -15.48 10.05 5.29
CA ALA A 300 -15.49 8.68 4.80
C ALA A 300 -14.06 8.10 4.72
N LEU A 301 -13.13 8.89 4.18
CA LEU A 301 -11.70 8.53 4.18
C LEU A 301 -11.18 8.31 5.61
N TYR A 302 -11.54 9.17 6.55
CA TYR A 302 -11.12 9.05 7.94
C TYR A 302 -11.65 7.76 8.58
N VAL A 303 -12.94 7.43 8.41
CA VAL A 303 -13.54 6.22 8.99
C VAL A 303 -12.84 4.95 8.49
N TYR A 304 -12.47 4.91 7.21
CA TYR A 304 -11.80 3.75 6.63
C TYR A 304 -10.30 3.69 6.96
N TYR A 305 -9.56 4.79 6.77
CA TYR A 305 -8.09 4.81 6.83
C TYR A 305 -7.50 5.26 8.18
N LEU A 306 -8.16 6.17 8.90
CA LEU A 306 -7.52 6.95 9.97
C LEU A 306 -8.21 6.88 11.34
N ALA A 307 -9.34 6.19 11.46
CA ALA A 307 -10.13 6.10 12.70
C ALA A 307 -9.38 5.42 13.87
N SER A 308 -8.21 4.83 13.63
CA SER A 308 -7.34 4.24 14.64
C SER A 308 -6.99 5.25 15.75
N PRO A 309 -7.29 4.97 17.02
CA PRO A 309 -6.91 5.83 18.13
C PRO A 309 -5.39 5.97 18.32
N PHE A 310 -4.60 5.04 17.79
CA PHE A 310 -3.15 5.17 17.73
C PHE A 310 -2.71 6.41 16.97
N ASN A 311 -3.45 6.81 15.94
CA ASN A 311 -3.10 7.95 15.10
C ASN A 311 -3.07 9.26 15.89
N TRP A 312 -3.85 9.39 16.97
CA TRP A 312 -3.84 10.57 17.82
C TRP A 312 -2.50 10.76 18.56
N LEU A 313 -1.71 9.70 18.73
CA LEU A 313 -0.36 9.81 19.30
C LEU A 313 0.60 10.56 18.38
N ALA A 314 0.31 10.68 17.08
CA ALA A 314 1.14 11.44 16.14
C ALA A 314 1.22 12.93 16.52
N PHE A 315 0.20 13.48 17.17
CA PHE A 315 0.18 14.87 17.61
C PHE A 315 1.15 15.16 18.76
N LEU A 316 1.74 14.13 19.37
CA LEU A 316 2.80 14.27 20.37
C LEU A 316 4.17 14.54 19.74
N PHE A 317 4.30 14.41 18.42
CA PHE A 317 5.55 14.53 17.68
C PHE A 317 5.51 15.70 16.67
N PRO A 318 6.68 16.26 16.31
CA PRO A 318 6.79 17.20 15.19
C PRO A 318 6.28 16.59 13.88
N ALA A 319 5.73 17.42 12.99
CA ALA A 319 5.19 16.97 11.70
C ALA A 319 6.27 16.31 10.81
N ASP A 320 7.52 16.73 10.95
CA ASP A 320 8.67 16.22 10.18
C ASP A 320 8.98 14.75 10.49
N HIS A 321 8.47 14.21 11.61
CA HIS A 321 8.68 12.83 12.03
C HIS A 321 7.48 11.90 11.79
N LEU A 322 6.52 12.33 10.95
CA LEU A 322 5.32 11.54 10.70
C LEU A 322 5.64 10.20 10.03
N MET A 323 6.61 10.16 9.13
CA MET A 323 7.02 8.94 8.42
C MET A 323 7.57 7.90 9.40
N GLU A 324 8.39 8.34 10.35
CA GLU A 324 8.93 7.53 11.43
C GLU A 324 7.81 7.08 12.35
N PHE A 325 6.92 7.99 12.75
CA PHE A 325 5.77 7.65 13.58
C PHE A 325 4.95 6.51 12.96
N MET A 326 4.60 6.60 11.68
CA MET A 326 3.82 5.57 10.99
C MET A 326 4.58 4.25 10.91
N SER A 327 5.89 4.28 10.63
CA SER A 327 6.75 3.09 10.58
C SER A 327 6.80 2.38 11.94
N TYR A 328 7.03 3.13 13.02
CA TYR A 328 7.13 2.58 14.36
C TYR A 328 5.78 2.23 14.98
N ALA A 329 4.69 2.85 14.54
CA ALA A 329 3.34 2.45 14.92
C ALA A 329 3.08 0.99 14.53
N VAL A 330 3.54 0.55 13.35
CA VAL A 330 3.44 -0.86 12.92
C VAL A 330 4.23 -1.78 13.86
N VAL A 331 5.48 -1.43 14.19
CA VAL A 331 6.33 -2.19 15.13
C VAL A 331 5.66 -2.33 16.50
N VAL A 332 5.11 -1.23 17.02
CA VAL A 332 4.40 -1.21 18.31
C VAL A 332 3.13 -2.07 18.24
N LYS A 333 2.33 -1.96 17.19
CA LYS A 333 1.11 -2.76 17.01
C LYS A 333 1.43 -4.26 16.90
N ILE A 334 2.53 -4.64 16.25
CA ILE A 334 3.04 -6.02 16.24
C ILE A 334 3.37 -6.50 17.66
N GLY A 335 4.07 -5.68 18.45
CA GLY A 335 4.33 -5.97 19.86
C GLY A 335 3.04 -6.16 20.67
N LEU A 336 2.05 -5.29 20.46
CA LEU A 336 0.75 -5.36 21.12
C LEU A 336 -0.04 -6.60 20.70
N ALA A 337 0.03 -7.03 19.44
CA ALA A 337 -0.61 -8.25 18.97
C ALA A 337 -0.03 -9.49 19.68
N GLY A 338 1.28 -9.52 19.90
CA GLY A 338 1.94 -10.54 20.72
C GLY A 338 1.44 -10.51 22.17
N LEU A 339 1.35 -9.33 22.77
CA LEU A 339 0.86 -9.15 24.14
C LEU A 339 -0.60 -9.61 24.32
N THR A 340 -1.50 -9.20 23.44
CA THR A 340 -2.92 -9.56 23.53
C THR A 340 -3.14 -11.04 23.26
N ALA A 341 -2.40 -11.63 22.31
CA ALA A 341 -2.40 -13.07 22.07
C ALA A 341 -1.91 -13.86 23.28
N PHE A 342 -0.80 -13.44 23.91
CA PHE A 342 -0.30 -14.06 25.12
C PHE A 342 -1.33 -13.98 26.27
N LEU A 343 -1.93 -12.80 26.48
CA LEU A 343 -2.99 -12.61 27.48
C LEU A 343 -4.17 -13.55 27.24
N TYR A 344 -4.60 -13.70 26.00
CA TYR A 344 -5.65 -14.62 25.59
C TYR A 344 -5.30 -16.08 25.90
N LEU A 345 -4.15 -16.56 25.43
CA LEU A 345 -3.70 -17.93 25.63
C LEU A 345 -3.52 -18.26 27.12
N ARG A 346 -2.96 -17.34 27.89
CA ARG A 346 -2.80 -17.47 29.35
C ARG A 346 -4.12 -17.35 30.11
N SER A 347 -5.20 -16.87 29.50
CA SER A 347 -6.51 -16.82 30.15
C SER A 347 -7.28 -18.15 30.06
N ARG A 348 -6.86 -19.07 29.18
CA ARG A 348 -7.56 -20.35 28.96
C ARG A 348 -7.30 -21.35 30.09
N GLU A 349 -8.37 -21.74 30.78
CA GLU A 349 -8.35 -22.59 31.98
C GLU A 349 -7.96 -24.05 31.70
N ALA A 350 -8.04 -24.51 30.45
CA ALA A 350 -7.81 -25.90 30.05
C ALA A 350 -6.33 -26.34 30.08
N ILE A 351 -5.38 -25.42 30.22
CA ILE A 351 -3.95 -25.76 30.28
C ILE A 351 -3.54 -25.79 31.75
N GLU A 352 -3.12 -26.98 32.20
CA GLU A 352 -2.63 -27.20 33.55
C GLU A 352 -1.59 -26.13 33.93
N ASN A 353 -1.66 -25.67 35.19
CA ASN A 353 -0.96 -24.47 35.66
C ASN A 353 0.55 -24.73 35.91
N THR A 354 1.24 -25.26 34.91
CA THR A 354 2.67 -25.59 34.89
C THR A 354 3.48 -24.45 34.25
N GLY A 355 4.79 -24.37 34.52
CA GLY A 355 5.67 -23.38 33.87
C GLY A 355 5.73 -23.53 32.33
N LEU A 356 5.49 -24.74 31.82
CA LEU A 356 5.40 -25.06 30.38
C LEU A 356 4.30 -24.26 29.66
N ARG A 357 3.23 -23.89 30.38
CA ARG A 357 2.11 -23.10 29.84
C ARG A 357 2.55 -21.72 29.36
N ASP A 358 3.36 -21.03 30.15
CA ASP A 358 3.81 -19.67 29.83
C ASP A 358 4.79 -19.69 28.64
N TYR A 359 5.67 -20.70 28.54
CA TYR A 359 6.55 -20.87 27.38
C TYR A 359 5.76 -21.19 26.09
N GLY A 360 4.81 -22.11 26.16
CA GLY A 360 3.95 -22.43 25.01
C GLY A 360 3.08 -21.25 24.58
N ALA A 361 2.53 -20.51 25.54
CA ALA A 361 1.78 -19.28 25.26
C ALA A 361 2.67 -18.19 24.65
N LEU A 362 3.91 -18.02 25.12
CA LEU A 362 4.87 -17.10 24.53
C LEU A 362 5.18 -17.48 23.08
N ALA A 363 5.52 -18.74 22.83
CA ALA A 363 5.83 -19.22 21.48
C ALA A 363 4.64 -19.02 20.54
N ALA A 364 3.43 -19.42 20.94
CA ALA A 364 2.24 -19.24 20.12
C ALA A 364 1.86 -17.76 19.92
N SER A 365 2.07 -16.90 20.93
CA SER A 365 1.85 -15.46 20.79
C SER A 365 2.83 -14.80 19.81
N LEU A 366 4.08 -15.28 19.79
CA LEU A 366 5.09 -14.83 18.82
C LEU A 366 4.70 -15.26 17.40
N LEU A 367 4.29 -16.52 17.22
CA LEU A 367 3.82 -17.02 15.93
C LEU A 367 2.60 -16.25 15.41
N TYR A 368 1.70 -15.82 16.31
CA TYR A 368 0.58 -14.96 15.95
C TYR A 368 1.04 -13.57 15.48
N ALA A 369 1.87 -12.90 16.30
CA ALA A 369 2.39 -11.57 16.01
C ALA A 369 3.26 -11.51 14.75
N MET A 370 3.96 -12.60 14.43
CA MET A 370 4.84 -12.75 13.26
C MET A 370 4.27 -13.71 12.22
N SER A 371 2.94 -13.83 12.15
CA SER A 371 2.26 -14.70 11.20
C SER A 371 2.40 -14.20 9.75
N GLY A 372 2.20 -15.10 8.79
CA GLY A 372 2.23 -14.76 7.36
C GLY A 372 1.27 -13.63 6.98
N PHE A 373 0.09 -13.56 7.62
CA PHE A 373 -0.85 -12.45 7.43
C PHE A 373 -0.23 -11.11 7.84
N VAL A 374 0.39 -11.03 9.02
CA VAL A 374 1.07 -9.81 9.48
C VAL A 374 2.24 -9.48 8.55
N ALA A 375 3.04 -10.47 8.16
CA ALA A 375 4.15 -10.26 7.23
C ALA A 375 3.68 -9.73 5.85
N ALA A 376 2.53 -10.18 5.36
CA ALA A 376 1.99 -9.83 4.06
C ALA A 376 1.08 -8.60 4.04
N TYR A 377 0.68 -8.04 5.19
CA TYR A 377 -0.26 -6.91 5.23
C TYR A 377 0.10 -5.81 6.24
N ASN A 378 1.27 -5.87 6.90
CA ASN A 378 1.66 -4.87 7.92
C ASN A 378 1.71 -3.43 7.42
N TRP A 379 1.83 -3.19 6.11
CA TRP A 379 1.75 -1.85 5.52
C TRP A 379 0.32 -1.27 5.55
N ASN A 380 -0.70 -2.13 5.66
CA ASN A 380 -2.07 -1.74 6.00
C ASN A 380 -2.18 -1.44 7.51
N VAL A 381 -1.55 -0.35 7.94
CA VAL A 381 -1.39 0.01 9.36
C VAL A 381 -2.70 0.07 10.15
N MET A 382 -3.81 0.39 9.49
CA MET A 382 -5.17 0.39 10.05
C MET A 382 -5.70 -1.01 10.37
N TRP A 383 -5.36 -2.04 9.59
CA TRP A 383 -5.80 -3.42 9.82
C TRP A 383 -5.15 -4.04 11.05
N MET A 384 -3.95 -3.55 11.40
CA MET A 384 -3.20 -4.01 12.56
C MET A 384 -3.95 -3.77 13.87
N ASP A 385 -4.85 -2.80 13.96
CA ASP A 385 -5.70 -2.60 15.16
C ASP A 385 -6.61 -3.80 15.40
N CYS A 386 -7.27 -4.31 14.34
CA CYS A 386 -8.11 -5.50 14.43
C CYS A 386 -7.29 -6.74 14.82
N VAL A 387 -6.05 -6.87 14.32
CA VAL A 387 -5.13 -7.95 14.71
C VAL A 387 -4.79 -7.86 16.20
N VAL A 388 -4.48 -6.67 16.71
CA VAL A 388 -4.24 -6.46 18.15
C VAL A 388 -5.47 -6.83 18.99
N LEU A 389 -6.66 -6.49 18.52
CA LEU A 389 -7.90 -6.64 19.29
C LEU A 389 -8.47 -8.06 19.24
N LEU A 390 -8.25 -8.80 18.15
CA LEU A 390 -8.86 -10.12 17.94
C LEU A 390 -8.68 -11.04 19.15
N PRO A 391 -7.48 -11.25 19.73
CA PRO A 391 -7.32 -12.10 20.91
C PRO A 391 -8.14 -11.64 22.13
N LEU A 392 -8.31 -10.32 22.32
CA LEU A 392 -9.14 -9.77 23.39
C LEU A 392 -10.63 -9.99 23.13
N ILE A 393 -11.06 -9.91 21.88
CA ILE A 393 -12.43 -10.22 21.47
C ILE A 393 -12.73 -11.70 21.73
N LEU A 394 -11.81 -12.61 21.38
CA LEU A 394 -11.97 -14.05 21.66
C LEU A 394 -12.02 -14.33 23.16
N MET A 395 -11.15 -13.68 23.93
CA MET A 395 -11.20 -13.73 25.39
C MET A 395 -12.55 -13.25 25.93
N GLY A 396 -13.07 -12.16 25.38
CA GLY A 396 -14.37 -11.58 25.71
C GLY A 396 -15.51 -12.54 25.41
N LEU A 397 -15.51 -13.14 24.21
CA LEU A 397 -16.54 -14.08 23.77
C LEU A 397 -16.54 -15.34 24.63
N GLU A 398 -15.36 -15.92 24.92
CA GLU A 398 -15.27 -17.06 25.84
C GLU A 398 -15.80 -16.71 27.24
N ARG A 399 -15.50 -15.52 27.76
CA ARG A 399 -16.04 -15.04 29.05
C ARG A 399 -17.55 -14.81 29.00
N LEU A 400 -18.09 -14.35 27.87
CA LEU A 400 -19.52 -14.20 27.66
C LEU A 400 -20.21 -15.57 27.72
N VAL A 401 -19.75 -16.54 26.92
CA VAL A 401 -20.35 -17.87 26.85
C VAL A 401 -20.18 -18.63 28.18
N ARG A 402 -18.99 -18.60 28.77
CA ARG A 402 -18.68 -19.40 29.98
C ARG A 402 -19.20 -18.80 31.27
N LYS A 403 -19.05 -17.47 31.42
CA LYS A 403 -19.27 -16.74 32.68
C LYS A 403 -20.42 -15.74 32.59
N GLY A 404 -21.06 -15.58 31.43
CA GLY A 404 -22.14 -14.62 31.21
C GLY A 404 -21.69 -13.15 31.18
N LYS A 405 -20.39 -12.86 31.16
CA LYS A 405 -19.84 -11.50 31.26
C LYS A 405 -19.59 -10.90 29.88
N MET A 406 -20.42 -9.95 29.46
CA MET A 406 -20.36 -9.34 28.13
C MET A 406 -19.38 -8.17 27.98
N GLY A 407 -18.97 -7.51 29.06
CA GLY A 407 -18.27 -6.21 28.99
C GLY A 407 -17.00 -6.20 28.13
N LEU A 408 -16.11 -7.17 28.29
CA LEU A 408 -14.88 -7.26 27.47
C LEU A 408 -15.20 -7.55 26.00
N TYR A 409 -16.19 -8.41 25.75
CA TYR A 409 -16.61 -8.74 24.38
C TYR A 409 -17.14 -7.51 23.66
N VAL A 410 -18.09 -6.81 24.27
CA VAL A 410 -18.71 -5.61 23.69
C VAL A 410 -17.67 -4.50 23.47
N ALA A 411 -16.84 -4.21 24.47
CA ALA A 411 -15.86 -3.14 24.37
C ALA A 411 -14.79 -3.42 23.29
N ALA A 412 -14.21 -4.63 23.28
CA ALA A 412 -13.18 -4.98 22.30
C ALA A 412 -13.74 -5.06 20.87
N LEU A 413 -14.96 -5.58 20.70
CA LEU A 413 -15.62 -5.64 19.39
C LEU A 413 -16.03 -4.26 18.89
N ALA A 414 -16.60 -3.41 19.76
CA ALA A 414 -16.96 -2.03 19.40
C ALA A 414 -15.73 -1.25 18.93
N PHE A 415 -14.61 -1.38 19.66
CA PHE A 415 -13.36 -0.74 19.30
C PHE A 415 -12.80 -1.26 17.97
N CYS A 416 -12.89 -2.57 17.72
CA CYS A 416 -12.47 -3.19 16.46
C CYS A 416 -13.27 -2.65 15.26
N ILE A 417 -14.58 -2.56 15.40
CA ILE A 417 -15.48 -2.01 14.37
C ILE A 417 -15.18 -0.52 14.14
N LEU A 418 -14.98 0.24 15.22
CA LEU A 418 -14.67 1.67 15.15
C LEU A 418 -13.33 1.94 14.47
N THR A 419 -12.31 1.12 14.73
CA THR A 419 -10.98 1.29 14.14
C THR A 419 -10.94 0.94 12.66
N ASN A 420 -11.68 -0.10 12.24
CA ASN A 420 -11.73 -0.51 10.86
C ASN A 420 -12.93 -1.44 10.59
N PHE A 421 -13.94 -0.93 9.91
CA PHE A 421 -15.15 -1.73 9.66
C PHE A 421 -14.89 -2.89 8.70
N TYR A 422 -13.98 -2.74 7.73
CA TYR A 422 -13.68 -3.74 6.70
C TYR A 422 -13.19 -5.07 7.30
N ILE A 423 -12.09 -5.06 8.06
CA ILE A 423 -11.58 -6.27 8.72
C ILE A 423 -12.54 -6.72 9.83
N SER A 424 -13.25 -5.80 10.48
CA SER A 424 -14.22 -6.17 11.52
C SER A 424 -15.37 -7.03 11.00
N ILE A 425 -15.78 -6.90 9.72
CA ILE A 425 -16.80 -7.77 9.12
C ILE A 425 -16.29 -9.22 9.10
N MET A 426 -15.04 -9.44 8.67
CA MET A 426 -14.41 -10.76 8.68
C MET A 426 -14.33 -11.34 10.10
N VAL A 427 -14.00 -10.49 11.08
CA VAL A 427 -14.01 -10.86 12.50
C VAL A 427 -15.42 -11.24 12.95
N CYS A 428 -16.45 -10.46 12.63
CA CYS A 428 -17.84 -10.74 12.97
C CYS A 428 -18.32 -12.09 12.41
N LEU A 429 -18.00 -12.39 11.14
CA LEU A 429 -18.30 -13.68 10.52
C LEU A 429 -17.63 -14.83 11.30
N PHE A 430 -16.34 -14.70 11.59
CA PHE A 430 -15.62 -15.66 12.40
C PHE A 430 -16.23 -15.84 13.79
N LEU A 431 -16.65 -14.76 14.45
CA LEU A 431 -17.24 -14.81 15.79
C LEU A 431 -18.57 -15.56 15.80
N VAL A 432 -19.38 -15.50 14.75
CA VAL A 432 -20.61 -16.29 14.64
C VAL A 432 -20.27 -17.78 14.62
N LEU A 433 -19.33 -18.20 13.76
CA LEU A 433 -18.89 -19.59 13.67
C LEU A 433 -18.28 -20.07 15.00
N TYR A 434 -17.44 -19.25 15.61
CA TYR A 434 -16.78 -19.59 16.86
C TYR A 434 -17.76 -19.60 18.04
N PHE A 435 -18.76 -18.71 18.05
CA PHE A 435 -19.85 -18.74 19.01
C PHE A 435 -20.67 -20.02 18.90
N ILE A 436 -21.03 -20.47 17.69
CA ILE A 436 -21.74 -21.73 17.48
C ILE A 436 -20.93 -22.89 18.07
N TYR A 437 -19.63 -22.96 17.76
CA TYR A 437 -18.74 -23.96 18.35
C TYR A 437 -18.76 -23.91 19.89
N LEU A 438 -18.56 -22.73 20.50
CA LEU A 438 -18.53 -22.58 21.95
C LEU A 438 -19.89 -22.90 22.60
N PHE A 439 -20.99 -22.50 21.97
CA PHE A 439 -22.35 -22.77 22.42
C PHE A 439 -22.62 -24.26 22.52
N LEU A 440 -22.22 -25.02 21.50
CA LEU A 440 -22.34 -26.49 21.45
C LEU A 440 -21.38 -27.18 22.43
N ALA A 441 -20.10 -26.80 22.42
CA ALA A 441 -19.07 -27.41 23.26
C ALA A 441 -19.36 -27.23 24.76
N GLU A 442 -19.85 -26.06 25.15
CA GLU A 442 -20.18 -25.72 26.54
C GLU A 442 -21.62 -26.06 26.92
N LYS A 443 -22.40 -26.65 26.01
CA LYS A 443 -23.81 -27.07 26.19
C LYS A 443 -24.68 -25.97 26.83
N ARG A 444 -24.60 -24.75 26.28
CA ARG A 444 -25.28 -23.58 26.86
C ARG A 444 -26.77 -23.54 26.49
N SER A 445 -27.57 -22.88 27.33
CA SER A 445 -28.99 -22.65 27.07
C SER A 445 -29.21 -21.61 25.97
N PHE A 446 -30.34 -21.71 25.26
CA PHE A 446 -30.74 -20.77 24.19
C PHE A 446 -30.71 -19.28 24.58
N SER A 447 -30.86 -18.94 25.88
CA SER A 447 -30.70 -17.57 26.37
C SER A 447 -29.32 -16.96 26.06
N MET A 448 -28.30 -17.79 25.85
CA MET A 448 -26.97 -17.33 25.46
C MET A 448 -26.93 -16.76 24.04
N ILE A 449 -27.80 -17.25 23.13
CA ILE A 449 -27.93 -16.72 21.76
C ILE A 449 -28.37 -15.26 21.83
N TRP A 450 -29.37 -14.96 22.67
CA TRP A 450 -29.83 -13.59 22.88
C TRP A 450 -28.76 -12.70 23.50
N LYS A 451 -27.97 -13.21 24.44
CA LYS A 451 -26.87 -12.44 25.04
C LYS A 451 -25.76 -12.15 24.02
N PHE A 452 -25.44 -13.10 23.16
CA PHE A 452 -24.49 -12.90 22.07
C PHE A 452 -25.02 -11.88 21.07
N ALA A 453 -26.24 -12.07 20.55
CA ALA A 453 -26.87 -11.14 19.61
C ALA A 453 -26.95 -9.72 20.17
N PHE A 454 -27.42 -9.57 21.42
CA PHE A 454 -27.48 -8.27 22.09
C PHE A 454 -26.08 -7.66 22.28
N GLY A 455 -25.10 -8.44 22.70
CA GLY A 455 -23.72 -7.98 22.85
C GLY A 455 -23.10 -7.50 21.54
N SER A 456 -23.33 -8.22 20.44
CA SER A 456 -22.85 -7.87 19.11
C SER A 456 -23.55 -6.62 18.56
N LEU A 457 -24.87 -6.52 18.72
CA LEU A 457 -25.65 -5.34 18.33
C LEU A 457 -25.24 -4.11 19.14
N LEU A 458 -25.00 -4.27 20.44
CA LEU A 458 -24.51 -3.20 21.30
C LEU A 458 -23.12 -2.74 20.84
N ALA A 459 -22.23 -3.67 20.48
CA ALA A 459 -20.91 -3.31 19.95
C ALA A 459 -20.99 -2.51 18.64
N GLY A 460 -21.83 -2.95 17.69
CA GLY A 460 -22.09 -2.20 16.46
C GLY A 460 -22.76 -0.85 16.72
N GLY A 461 -23.70 -0.79 17.66
CA GLY A 461 -24.38 0.44 18.09
C GLY A 461 -23.42 1.46 18.72
N LEU A 462 -22.41 1.01 19.48
CA LEU A 462 -21.37 1.89 20.03
C LEU A 462 -20.46 2.47 18.93
N ALA A 463 -20.25 1.73 17.83
CA ALA A 463 -19.49 2.20 16.67
C ALA A 463 -20.35 2.99 15.66
N ALA A 464 -21.67 3.11 15.89
CA ALA A 464 -22.62 3.74 14.96
C ALA A 464 -22.28 5.20 14.64
N VAL A 465 -21.60 5.90 15.55
CA VAL A 465 -21.17 7.29 15.36
C VAL A 465 -20.30 7.48 14.10
N LEU A 466 -19.48 6.49 13.75
CA LEU A 466 -18.67 6.50 12.52
C LEU A 466 -19.28 5.62 11.43
N LEU A 467 -19.89 4.48 11.79
CA LEU A 467 -20.47 3.56 10.81
C LEU A 467 -21.67 4.15 10.06
N VAL A 468 -22.57 4.88 10.72
CA VAL A 468 -23.79 5.38 10.07
C VAL A 468 -23.48 6.43 8.99
N PRO A 469 -22.61 7.44 9.24
CA PRO A 469 -22.15 8.34 8.19
C PRO A 469 -21.48 7.60 7.04
N GLU A 470 -20.65 6.61 7.35
CA GLU A 470 -19.92 5.82 6.35
C GLU A 470 -20.86 5.02 5.45
N VAL A 471 -21.84 4.32 6.02
CA VAL A 471 -22.84 3.57 5.25
C VAL A 471 -23.61 4.50 4.31
N LYS A 472 -23.97 5.71 4.77
CA LYS A 472 -24.62 6.71 3.90
C LYS A 472 -23.71 7.18 2.77
N ALA A 473 -22.43 7.40 3.06
CA ALA A 473 -21.45 7.80 2.06
C ALA A 473 -21.25 6.69 1.00
N LEU A 474 -21.13 5.43 1.43
CA LEU A 474 -20.98 4.28 0.54
C LEU A 474 -22.23 4.02 -0.30
N MET A 475 -23.43 4.17 0.29
CA MET A 475 -24.70 4.05 -0.43
C MET A 475 -24.90 5.12 -1.50
N ALA A 476 -24.18 6.24 -1.41
CA ALA A 476 -24.19 7.29 -2.45
C ALA A 476 -23.18 7.02 -3.59
N THR A 477 -22.50 5.87 -3.57
CA THR A 477 -21.59 5.43 -4.64
C THR A 477 -22.19 4.27 -5.41
N ASP A 478 -21.60 3.89 -6.55
CA ASP A 478 -21.99 2.72 -7.35
C ASP A 478 -22.02 1.40 -6.55
N PHE A 479 -21.36 1.35 -5.39
CA PHE A 479 -21.41 0.20 -4.49
C PHE A 479 -22.72 0.07 -3.70
N GLY A 480 -23.57 1.11 -3.67
CA GLY A 480 -24.86 1.11 -2.98
C GLY A 480 -25.87 0.13 -3.58
N ASP A 481 -25.78 -0.12 -4.88
CA ASP A 481 -26.70 -0.97 -5.64
C ASP A 481 -26.15 -2.39 -5.90
N MET A 482 -25.07 -2.79 -5.21
CA MET A 482 -24.54 -4.14 -5.38
C MET A 482 -25.42 -5.21 -4.73
N ASP A 483 -26.04 -6.04 -5.57
CA ASP A 483 -26.69 -7.28 -5.16
C ASP A 483 -25.69 -8.26 -4.54
N PHE A 484 -26.15 -9.02 -3.54
CA PHE A 484 -25.37 -10.15 -3.02
C PHE A 484 -25.07 -11.14 -4.17
N PRO A 485 -23.82 -11.65 -4.29
CA PRO A 485 -23.44 -12.51 -5.40
C PRO A 485 -24.35 -13.75 -5.49
N LYS A 486 -25.01 -13.90 -6.64
CA LYS A 486 -25.97 -15.00 -6.92
C LYS A 486 -25.27 -16.27 -7.42
N LYS A 487 -24.06 -16.15 -7.92
CA LYS A 487 -23.25 -17.27 -8.43
C LYS A 487 -22.16 -17.61 -7.43
N TRP A 488 -22.04 -18.90 -7.14
CA TRP A 488 -20.93 -19.44 -6.38
C TRP A 488 -19.78 -19.76 -7.35
N GLU A 489 -18.68 -19.02 -7.24
CA GLU A 489 -17.46 -19.27 -8.01
C GLU A 489 -16.30 -19.55 -7.04
N SER A 490 -15.57 -20.64 -7.31
CA SER A 490 -14.41 -21.03 -6.51
C SER A 490 -13.15 -20.55 -7.21
N TYR A 491 -12.55 -19.46 -6.73
CA TYR A 491 -11.33 -18.90 -7.33
C TYR A 491 -10.08 -19.77 -7.10
N PHE A 492 -10.07 -20.55 -6.01
CA PHE A 492 -8.95 -21.42 -5.66
C PHE A 492 -9.43 -22.79 -5.20
N SER A 493 -8.60 -23.80 -5.38
CA SER A 493 -8.79 -25.11 -4.77
C SER A 493 -8.55 -25.00 -3.26
N ILE A 494 -9.49 -25.53 -2.46
CA ILE A 494 -9.35 -25.61 -0.99
C ILE A 494 -8.08 -26.40 -0.62
N LEU A 495 -7.77 -27.45 -1.39
CA LEU A 495 -6.56 -28.25 -1.16
C LEU A 495 -5.29 -27.43 -1.41
N ASP A 496 -5.28 -26.54 -2.40
CA ASP A 496 -4.12 -25.69 -2.68
C ASP A 496 -3.92 -24.67 -1.57
N VAL A 497 -5.00 -24.09 -1.05
CA VAL A 497 -4.96 -23.19 0.11
C VAL A 497 -4.40 -23.93 1.33
N LEU A 498 -4.85 -25.15 1.61
CA LEU A 498 -4.33 -25.97 2.70
C LEU A 498 -2.88 -26.38 2.47
N ALA A 499 -2.53 -26.77 1.25
CA ALA A 499 -1.18 -27.16 0.87
C ALA A 499 -0.21 -26.02 1.15
N ARG A 500 -0.54 -24.78 0.77
CA ARG A 500 0.28 -23.56 1.03
C ARG A 500 0.64 -23.31 2.49
N HIS A 501 0.01 -23.98 3.46
CA HIS A 501 0.38 -23.92 4.88
C HIS A 501 1.46 -24.94 5.29
N SER A 502 1.88 -25.84 4.40
CA SER A 502 2.90 -26.86 4.68
C SER A 502 4.31 -26.26 4.64
N ALA A 503 5.18 -26.74 5.52
CA ALA A 503 6.58 -26.33 5.52
C ALA A 503 7.27 -26.74 4.20
N ALA A 504 8.16 -25.88 3.70
CA ALA A 504 9.00 -26.11 2.52
C ALA A 504 8.28 -26.17 1.15
N ILE A 505 7.04 -25.69 1.05
CA ILE A 505 6.45 -25.38 -0.27
C ILE A 505 6.95 -24.01 -0.72
N THR A 506 7.50 -23.95 -1.92
CA THR A 506 7.86 -22.68 -2.56
C THR A 506 6.62 -21.82 -2.67
N THR A 507 6.69 -20.58 -2.15
CA THR A 507 5.63 -19.61 -2.39
C THR A 507 5.58 -19.33 -3.88
N GLU A 508 4.60 -19.90 -4.57
CA GLU A 508 4.30 -19.63 -5.97
C GLU A 508 4.04 -18.12 -6.11
N ARG A 509 5.02 -17.36 -6.62
CA ARG A 509 4.83 -15.95 -6.99
C ARG A 509 4.32 -15.80 -8.43
N ALA A 510 4.23 -16.90 -9.15
CA ALA A 510 3.94 -16.96 -10.58
C ALA A 510 2.77 -17.92 -10.81
N LEU A 511 1.55 -17.41 -10.75
CA LEU A 511 0.47 -18.01 -11.51
C LEU A 511 0.15 -17.04 -12.65
N GLU A 512 0.16 -17.57 -13.88
CA GLU A 512 -0.30 -16.91 -15.12
C GLU A 512 -1.80 -16.56 -15.11
N HIS A 513 -2.47 -16.74 -13.97
CA HIS A 513 -3.87 -16.47 -13.74
C HIS A 513 -3.98 -15.62 -12.47
N TRP A 514 -4.10 -14.31 -12.70
CA TRP A 514 -4.73 -13.38 -11.75
C TRP A 514 -6.13 -13.92 -11.40
N PRO A 515 -6.56 -13.83 -10.12
CA PRO A 515 -6.87 -12.52 -9.55
C PRO A 515 -6.29 -12.30 -8.15
N ASN A 516 -5.49 -11.24 -8.03
CA ASN A 516 -5.57 -10.37 -6.86
C ASN A 516 -6.41 -9.14 -7.28
N ILE A 517 -7.73 -9.35 -7.41
CA ILE A 517 -8.82 -8.46 -6.97
C ILE A 517 -9.95 -9.37 -6.52
#